data_AF-A0A9W8ZUC5-F1
#
_entry.id   AF-A0A9W8ZUC5-F1
#
_cell.length_a   1.000
_cell.length_b   1.000
_cell.length_c   1.000
_cell.angle_alpha   90.00
_cell.angle_beta   90.00
_cell.angle_gamma   90.00
#
_symmetry.space_group_name_H-M   'P 1'
#
loop_
_entity.id
_entity.type
_entity.pdbx_description
1 polymer ?
#
loop_
_entity_poly.entity_id
_entity_poly.type
_entity_poly.pdbx_seq_one_letter_code
_entity_poly.pdbx_strand_id
1 'polypeptide(L)'
;LSSGAAVEANIDASQFEAARGAHTGNPGKKADLGTRSDREKQYTVAELLAMGFEHIQWDGVTPIPIVDCCGRIIAVLAGQPGGDYPEELQEAFGIMLKEGENAGLSSKAADGPHKRGAFPAYNRGVTMGMGNARLVVLNLKSMTQVLNHLVGHSAFRRMARYQNAAFGLWAPRVYEEYEKVHNTIHSNLELPVNFPGVVFTAAAFNFG
;
A
#
# COMPACT_ATOMS: atom_id res chain seq x y z
N LEU A 1 -5.40 22.28 18.73
CA LEU A 1 -4.79 21.43 17.69
C LEU A 1 -3.35 21.17 18.10
N SER A 2 -3.10 20.08 18.83
CA SER A 2 -1.74 19.61 19.10
C SER A 2 -1.21 19.04 17.79
N SER A 3 -0.55 19.86 16.99
CA SER A 3 0.14 19.41 15.77
C SER A 3 1.18 18.36 16.18
N GLY A 4 1.02 17.11 15.73
CA GLY A 4 2.09 16.13 15.81
C GLY A 4 3.34 16.73 15.17
N ALA A 5 4.44 16.78 15.92
CA ALA A 5 5.69 17.32 15.41
C ALA A 5 6.12 16.48 14.19
N ALA A 6 6.54 17.13 13.11
CA ALA A 6 7.12 16.44 11.98
C ALA A 6 8.39 15.70 12.42
N VAL A 7 8.64 14.53 11.81
CA VAL A 7 9.93 13.83 11.97
C VAL A 7 10.85 14.30 10.84
N GLU A 8 11.98 14.87 11.20
CA GLU A 8 12.98 15.36 10.24
C GLU A 8 13.96 14.24 9.88
N ALA A 9 14.08 13.96 8.58
CA ALA A 9 15.07 13.06 8.02
C ALA A 9 16.20 13.88 7.40
N ASN A 10 17.44 13.62 7.80
CA ASN A 10 18.63 14.30 7.28
C ASN A 10 19.03 13.78 5.89
N ILE A 11 18.13 13.94 4.93
CA ILE A 11 18.28 13.54 3.53
C ILE A 11 17.73 14.64 2.63
N ASP A 12 18.30 14.80 1.43
CA ASP A 12 17.75 15.65 0.37
C ASP A 12 17.07 14.73 -0.65
N ALA A 13 15.73 14.66 -0.61
CA ALA A 13 14.98 13.76 -1.49
C ALA A 13 15.03 14.14 -2.97
N SER A 14 15.47 15.36 -3.33
CA SER A 14 15.71 15.71 -4.75
C SER A 14 16.98 15.12 -5.33
N GLN A 15 17.90 14.64 -4.49
CA GLN A 15 19.08 13.91 -4.96
C GLN A 15 18.77 12.45 -5.31
N PHE A 16 17.58 11.95 -4.96
CA PHE A 16 17.18 10.60 -5.31
C PHE A 16 16.80 10.52 -6.79
N GLU A 17 17.24 9.45 -7.44
CA GLU A 17 16.77 9.16 -8.79
C GLU A 17 15.25 8.97 -8.78
N ALA A 18 14.58 9.50 -9.80
CA ALA A 18 13.17 9.26 -10.00
C ALA A 18 12.93 7.74 -10.08
N ALA A 19 12.11 7.23 -9.16
CA ALA A 19 11.77 5.82 -9.15
C ALA A 19 11.07 5.46 -10.46
N ARG A 20 11.59 4.44 -11.17
CA ARG A 20 10.94 3.92 -12.38
C ARG A 20 9.66 3.12 -12.09
N GLY A 21 9.29 2.95 -10.82
CA GLY A 21 8.11 2.25 -10.34
C GLY A 21 7.76 2.59 -8.89
N ALA A 22 6.89 1.81 -8.24
CA ALA A 22 6.39 2.06 -6.88
C ALA A 22 7.40 1.77 -5.73
N HIS A 23 8.70 1.81 -6.04
CA HIS A 23 9.77 1.55 -5.09
C HIS A 23 10.77 2.69 -5.12
N THR A 24 10.91 3.41 -4.01
CA THR A 24 12.04 4.30 -3.75
C THR A 24 13.14 3.50 -3.08
N GLY A 25 14.34 3.52 -3.67
CA GLY A 25 15.50 2.81 -3.16
C GLY A 25 16.58 2.70 -4.24
N ASN A 26 17.85 2.64 -3.82
CA ASN A 26 18.94 2.44 -4.78
C ASN A 26 18.71 1.14 -5.55
N PRO A 27 18.77 1.14 -6.89
CA PRO A 27 18.63 -0.07 -7.68
C PRO A 27 19.81 -1.00 -7.37
N GLY A 28 19.61 -1.95 -6.45
CA GLY A 28 20.61 -2.95 -6.11
C GLY A 28 20.90 -3.85 -7.31
N LYS A 29 22.17 -4.19 -7.56
CA LYS A 29 22.50 -5.17 -8.60
C LYS A 29 22.13 -6.55 -8.06
N LYS A 30 21.80 -7.49 -8.95
CA LYS A 30 21.48 -8.87 -8.56
C LYS A 30 22.59 -9.53 -7.73
N ALA A 31 23.84 -9.12 -7.95
CA ALA A 31 25.02 -9.55 -7.19
C ALA A 31 25.03 -9.04 -5.74
N ASP A 32 24.34 -7.92 -5.46
CA ASP A 32 24.31 -7.25 -4.15
C ASP A 32 23.12 -7.73 -3.30
N LEU A 33 22.24 -8.59 -3.86
CA LEU A 33 21.02 -9.05 -3.20
C LEU A 33 21.25 -10.09 -2.08
N GLY A 34 22.50 -10.53 -1.87
CA GLY A 34 22.84 -11.57 -0.89
C GLY A 34 22.24 -12.95 -1.21
N THR A 35 22.37 -13.88 -0.27
CA THR A 35 21.77 -15.21 -0.37
C THR A 35 20.25 -15.16 -0.17
N ARG A 36 19.57 -16.29 -0.36
CA ARG A 36 18.15 -16.41 0.05
C ARG A 36 17.98 -16.18 1.56
N SER A 37 18.88 -16.76 2.37
CA SER A 37 18.86 -16.61 3.82
C SER A 37 19.02 -15.16 4.25
N ASP A 38 19.89 -14.39 3.58
CA ASP A 38 20.10 -12.98 3.92
C ASP A 38 18.84 -12.13 3.68
N ARG A 39 18.08 -12.45 2.63
CA ARG A 39 16.84 -11.76 2.25
C ARG A 39 15.64 -12.16 3.09
N GLU A 40 15.64 -13.37 3.65
CA GLU A 40 14.59 -13.90 4.51
C GLU A 40 14.89 -13.69 6.00
N LYS A 41 16.04 -13.08 6.33
CA LYS A 41 16.42 -12.78 7.71
C LYS A 41 15.41 -11.83 8.34
N GLN A 42 14.88 -12.25 9.50
CA GLN A 42 14.08 -11.40 10.37
C GLN A 42 15.01 -10.69 11.35
N TYR A 43 14.72 -9.43 11.62
CA TYR A 43 15.47 -8.61 12.57
C TYR A 43 14.56 -8.25 13.72
N THR A 44 15.11 -8.32 14.93
CA THR A 44 14.49 -7.72 16.11
C THR A 44 14.62 -6.20 16.04
N VAL A 45 13.77 -5.49 16.79
CA VAL A 45 13.87 -4.03 16.92
C VAL A 45 15.26 -3.63 17.44
N ALA A 46 15.80 -4.37 18.41
CA ALA A 46 17.13 -4.10 18.96
C ALA A 46 18.24 -4.20 17.90
N GLU A 47 18.17 -5.19 17.00
CA GLU A 47 19.12 -5.31 15.89
C GLU A 47 18.99 -4.15 14.89
N LEU A 48 17.77 -3.73 14.54
CA LEU A 48 17.56 -2.59 13.64
C LEU A 48 18.09 -1.29 14.25
N LEU A 49 17.86 -1.05 15.53
CA LEU A 49 18.42 0.10 16.24
C LEU A 49 19.95 0.06 16.25
N ALA A 50 20.55 -1.12 16.47
CA ALA A 50 22.00 -1.31 16.41
C ALA A 50 22.57 -1.09 14.98
N MET A 51 21.74 -1.28 13.94
CA MET A 51 22.09 -0.98 12.54
C MET A 51 21.91 0.50 12.17
N GLY A 52 21.46 1.35 13.11
CA GLY A 52 21.26 2.79 12.89
C GLY A 52 19.89 3.16 12.34
N PHE A 53 18.91 2.25 12.36
CA PHE A 53 17.53 2.62 12.10
C PHE A 53 16.95 3.40 13.27
N GLU A 54 16.01 4.30 12.97
CA GLU A 54 15.24 5.03 13.98
C GLU A 54 13.85 4.41 14.13
N HIS A 55 13.38 4.31 15.39
CA HIS A 55 12.04 3.87 15.68
C HIS A 55 11.15 5.07 15.98
N ILE A 56 10.21 5.35 15.07
CA ILE A 56 9.16 6.36 15.26
C ILE A 56 8.04 5.72 16.07
N GLN A 57 7.92 6.10 17.34
CA GLN A 57 6.77 5.71 18.15
C GLN A 57 5.52 6.43 17.65
N TRP A 58 4.49 5.67 17.30
CA TRP A 58 3.26 6.19 16.74
C TRP A 58 2.04 5.50 17.36
N ASP A 59 1.03 6.29 17.70
CA ASP A 59 -0.23 5.83 18.30
C ASP A 59 -1.21 5.23 17.26
N GLY A 60 -0.89 5.32 15.97
CA GLY A 60 -1.79 4.91 14.88
C GLY A 60 -2.93 5.91 14.61
N VAL A 61 -2.97 7.04 15.32
CA VAL A 61 -4.09 7.99 15.30
C VAL A 61 -3.65 9.36 14.84
N THR A 62 -2.64 9.92 15.49
CA THR A 62 -2.15 11.27 15.24
C THR A 62 -1.30 11.26 13.97
N PRO A 63 -1.61 12.08 12.95
CA PRO A 63 -0.79 12.10 11.75
C PRO A 63 0.63 12.60 12.04
N ILE A 64 1.65 11.92 11.50
CA ILE A 64 3.06 12.32 11.61
C ILE A 64 3.66 12.41 10.20
N PRO A 65 3.93 13.62 9.68
CA PRO A 65 4.69 13.78 8.44
C PRO A 65 6.18 13.53 8.71
N ILE A 66 6.80 12.81 7.77
CA ILE A 66 8.26 12.65 7.70
C ILE A 66 8.74 13.60 6.61
N VAL A 67 9.57 14.57 7.00
CA VAL A 67 10.07 15.62 6.12
C VAL A 67 11.56 15.47 5.90
N ASP A 68 12.03 15.85 4.73
CA ASP A 68 13.45 15.85 4.40
C ASP A 68 14.14 17.14 4.85
N CYS A 69 15.45 17.28 4.64
CA CYS A 69 16.22 18.44 5.10
C CYS A 69 15.84 19.77 4.40
N CYS A 70 14.97 19.73 3.39
CA CYS A 70 14.44 20.89 2.70
C CYS A 70 12.97 21.16 3.06
N GLY A 71 12.40 20.42 4.02
CA GLY A 71 11.00 20.56 4.46
C GLY A 71 9.98 19.91 3.52
N ARG A 72 10.40 19.04 2.59
CA ARG A 72 9.48 18.30 1.71
C ARG A 72 8.96 17.07 2.43
N ILE A 73 7.65 16.83 2.34
CA ILE A 73 7.04 15.60 2.85
C ILE A 73 7.44 14.43 1.95
N ILE A 74 8.14 13.45 2.52
CA ILE A 74 8.63 12.26 1.81
C ILE A 74 7.86 11.00 2.19
N ALA A 75 7.25 10.99 3.37
CA ALA A 75 6.35 9.95 3.84
C ALA A 75 5.40 10.54 4.89
N VAL A 76 4.28 9.85 5.15
CA VAL A 76 3.36 10.24 6.21
C VAL A 76 2.83 9.00 6.91
N LEU A 77 2.82 9.03 8.24
CA LEU A 77 1.97 8.18 9.05
C LEU A 77 0.61 8.88 9.12
N ALA A 78 -0.33 8.49 8.26
CA ALA A 78 -1.50 9.32 7.95
C ALA A 78 -2.50 9.49 9.10
N GLY A 79 -2.45 8.62 10.11
CA GLY A 79 -3.42 8.58 11.20
C GLY A 79 -4.56 7.61 10.92
N GLN A 80 -5.68 7.93 11.57
CA GLN A 80 -6.99 7.42 11.23
C GLN A 80 -8.01 8.55 11.36
N PRO A 81 -9.17 8.49 10.69
CA PRO A 81 -10.27 9.39 11.00
C PRO A 81 -10.81 9.07 12.40
N GLY A 82 -11.44 10.06 13.05
CA GLY A 82 -12.16 9.81 14.30
C GLY A 82 -13.43 8.98 14.10
N GLY A 83 -14.11 8.68 15.20
CA GLY A 83 -15.35 7.89 15.20
C GLY A 83 -15.07 6.40 15.34
N ASP A 84 -15.84 5.60 14.60
CA ASP A 84 -15.90 4.14 14.62
C ASP A 84 -14.92 3.43 13.66
N TYR A 85 -13.94 4.18 13.16
CA TYR A 85 -12.97 3.65 12.21
C TYR A 85 -12.15 2.45 12.73
N PRO A 86 -11.69 2.42 14.00
CA PRO A 86 -11.05 1.23 14.56
C PRO A 86 -11.93 -0.02 14.49
N GLU A 87 -13.21 0.11 14.79
CA GLU A 87 -14.19 -0.97 14.76
C GLU A 87 -14.41 -1.46 13.31
N GLU A 88 -14.51 -0.54 12.34
CA GLU A 88 -14.58 -0.89 10.91
C GLU A 88 -13.31 -1.62 10.43
N LEU A 89 -12.13 -1.23 10.91
CA LEU A 89 -10.88 -1.94 10.59
C LEU A 89 -10.85 -3.36 11.16
N GLN A 90 -11.34 -3.55 12.39
CA GLN A 90 -11.48 -4.88 12.98
C GLN A 90 -12.50 -5.73 12.22
N GLU A 91 -13.60 -5.14 11.75
CA GLU A 91 -14.57 -5.80 10.90
C GLU A 91 -13.94 -6.23 9.57
N ALA A 92 -13.23 -5.33 8.88
CA ALA A 92 -12.52 -5.65 7.63
C ALA A 92 -11.50 -6.79 7.84
N PHE A 93 -10.76 -6.77 8.95
CA PHE A 93 -9.83 -7.83 9.31
C PHE A 93 -10.54 -9.17 9.51
N GLY A 94 -11.64 -9.21 10.27
CA GLY A 94 -12.43 -10.42 10.49
C GLY A 94 -13.00 -11.00 9.19
N ILE A 95 -13.44 -10.15 8.28
CA ILE A 95 -13.92 -10.57 6.95
C ILE A 95 -12.77 -11.13 6.11
N MET A 96 -11.62 -10.45 6.05
CA MET A 96 -10.43 -10.96 5.35
C MET A 96 -10.04 -12.35 5.84
N LEU A 97 -10.02 -12.55 7.16
CA LEU A 97 -9.66 -13.83 7.77
C LEU A 97 -10.67 -14.92 7.38
N LYS A 98 -11.97 -14.65 7.55
CA LYS A 98 -13.04 -15.60 7.22
C LYS A 98 -13.06 -15.97 5.74
N GLU A 99 -12.94 -14.98 4.84
CA GLU A 99 -12.91 -15.22 3.40
C GLU A 99 -11.63 -15.97 2.99
N GLY A 100 -10.50 -15.66 3.62
CA GLY A 100 -9.24 -16.38 3.44
C GLY A 100 -9.38 -17.86 3.82
N GLU A 101 -9.92 -18.15 5.00
CA GLU A 101 -10.19 -19.51 5.48
C GLU A 101 -11.13 -20.26 4.54
N ASN A 102 -12.26 -19.65 4.15
CA ASN A 102 -13.24 -20.24 3.24
C ASN A 102 -12.65 -20.55 1.86
N ALA A 103 -11.69 -19.74 1.40
CA ALA A 103 -10.99 -19.94 0.14
C ALA A 103 -9.74 -20.85 0.26
N GLY A 104 -9.47 -21.41 1.45
CA GLY A 104 -8.30 -22.27 1.69
C GLY A 104 -6.96 -21.53 1.63
N LEU A 105 -6.97 -20.21 1.81
CA LEU A 105 -5.81 -19.34 1.79
C LEU A 105 -5.08 -19.42 3.13
N SER A 106 -4.13 -20.33 3.23
CA SER A 106 -3.22 -20.43 4.36
C SER A 106 -1.78 -20.18 3.91
N SER A 107 -0.87 -19.99 4.87
CA SER A 107 0.58 -19.95 4.60
C SER A 107 1.13 -21.22 3.93
N LYS A 108 0.35 -22.31 3.94
CA LYS A 108 0.64 -23.58 3.26
C LYS A 108 0.00 -23.71 1.89
N ALA A 109 -0.81 -22.75 1.45
CA ALA A 109 -1.40 -22.76 0.12
C ALA A 109 -0.30 -22.68 -0.96
N ALA A 110 -0.57 -23.21 -2.15
CA ALA A 110 0.39 -23.19 -3.27
C ALA A 110 0.84 -21.76 -3.64
N ASP A 111 -0.01 -20.77 -3.41
CA ASP A 111 0.27 -19.34 -3.62
C ASP A 111 0.79 -18.62 -2.36
N GLY A 112 1.01 -19.34 -1.26
CA GLY A 112 1.40 -18.81 0.05
C GLY A 112 2.83 -18.24 0.11
N PRO A 113 3.88 -19.00 -0.25
CA PRO A 113 5.24 -18.48 -0.18
C PRO A 113 5.60 -17.59 -1.39
N HIS A 114 5.76 -16.28 -1.16
CA HIS A 114 6.32 -15.36 -2.15
C HIS A 114 7.36 -14.40 -1.55
N LYS A 115 8.05 -13.63 -2.40
CA LYS A 115 9.13 -12.69 -2.01
C LYS A 115 8.76 -11.62 -0.97
N ARG A 116 7.47 -11.47 -0.65
CA ARG A 116 6.95 -10.44 0.27
C ARG A 116 6.36 -11.03 1.56
N GLY A 117 6.39 -12.36 1.72
CA GLY A 117 5.88 -13.06 2.89
C GLY A 117 5.31 -14.44 2.54
N ALA A 118 4.99 -15.21 3.58
CA ALA A 118 4.36 -16.52 3.46
C ALA A 118 2.83 -16.41 3.60
N PHE A 119 2.21 -15.61 2.72
CA PHE A 119 0.77 -15.41 2.67
C PHE A 119 0.29 -15.30 1.21
N PRO A 120 -0.91 -15.78 0.87
CA PRO A 120 -1.49 -15.52 -0.46
C PRO A 120 -1.79 -14.03 -0.66
N ALA A 121 -1.48 -13.50 -1.84
CA ALA A 121 -1.77 -12.11 -2.20
C ALA A 121 -2.45 -12.02 -3.57
N TYR A 122 -3.57 -11.31 -3.63
CA TYR A 122 -4.35 -11.15 -4.87
C TYR A 122 -4.54 -9.68 -5.21
N ASN A 123 -4.35 -9.35 -6.49
CA ASN A 123 -4.57 -8.01 -7.00
C ASN A 123 -5.86 -7.96 -7.82
N ARG A 124 -6.61 -6.88 -7.69
CA ARG A 124 -7.82 -6.58 -8.47
C ARG A 124 -7.68 -5.21 -9.14
N GLY A 125 -8.24 -5.07 -10.34
CA GLY A 125 -8.40 -3.79 -11.02
C GLY A 125 -7.56 -3.71 -12.29
N VAL A 126 -7.01 -2.53 -12.56
CA VAL A 126 -6.26 -2.24 -13.78
C VAL A 126 -4.83 -1.83 -13.45
N THR A 127 -3.87 -2.42 -14.14
CA THR A 127 -2.44 -2.09 -14.00
C THR A 127 -1.82 -1.73 -15.34
N MET A 128 -0.82 -0.86 -15.32
CA MET A 128 0.12 -0.64 -16.42
C MET A 128 1.53 -0.91 -15.87
N GLY A 129 1.97 -2.17 -15.94
CA GLY A 129 3.27 -2.58 -15.37
C GLY A 129 4.46 -2.08 -16.20
N MET A 130 5.66 -2.05 -15.60
CA MET A 130 6.90 -1.50 -16.20
C MET A 130 7.35 -2.14 -17.54
N GLY A 131 6.70 -3.20 -18.02
CA GLY A 131 6.99 -3.84 -19.32
C GLY A 131 5.81 -3.85 -20.30
N ASN A 132 4.64 -3.35 -19.91
CA ASN A 132 3.44 -3.37 -20.73
C ASN A 132 3.04 -1.94 -21.11
N ALA A 133 3.12 -1.62 -22.40
CA ALA A 133 2.68 -0.33 -22.94
C ALA A 133 1.14 -0.16 -22.99
N ARG A 134 0.39 -1.13 -22.43
CA ARG A 134 -1.07 -1.17 -22.45
C ARG A 134 -1.59 -1.49 -21.07
N LEU A 135 -2.77 -0.94 -20.77
CA LEU A 135 -3.55 -1.29 -19.58
C LEU A 135 -3.92 -2.77 -19.61
N VAL A 136 -3.80 -3.43 -18.45
CA VAL A 136 -4.19 -4.83 -18.26
C VAL A 136 -5.19 -4.90 -17.11
N VAL A 137 -6.36 -5.46 -17.41
CA VAL A 137 -7.32 -5.86 -16.37
C VAL A 137 -6.79 -7.11 -15.68
N LEU A 138 -6.61 -7.04 -14.37
CA LEU A 138 -6.06 -8.12 -13.57
C LEU A 138 -7.03 -9.31 -13.55
N ASN A 139 -6.51 -10.49 -13.91
CA ASN A 139 -7.28 -11.73 -13.89
C ASN A 139 -7.44 -12.24 -12.45
N LEU A 140 -8.69 -12.24 -11.97
CA LEU A 140 -9.04 -12.62 -10.61
C LEU A 140 -9.10 -14.15 -10.41
N LYS A 141 -9.06 -14.95 -11.48
CA LYS A 141 -9.15 -16.42 -11.44
C LYS A 141 -10.30 -16.89 -10.52
N SER A 142 -10.03 -17.86 -9.65
CA SER A 142 -10.96 -18.39 -8.64
C SER A 142 -11.34 -17.40 -7.55
N MET A 143 -10.61 -16.28 -7.40
CA MET A 143 -10.83 -15.29 -6.35
C MET A 143 -11.88 -14.23 -6.69
N THR A 144 -12.53 -14.32 -7.86
CA THR A 144 -13.49 -13.32 -8.34
C THR A 144 -14.59 -13.02 -7.30
N GLN A 145 -15.21 -14.05 -6.72
CA GLN A 145 -16.30 -13.88 -5.76
C GLN A 145 -15.83 -13.21 -4.46
N VAL A 146 -14.74 -13.71 -3.89
CA VAL A 146 -14.12 -13.16 -2.66
C VAL A 146 -13.75 -11.70 -2.87
N LEU A 147 -13.00 -11.38 -3.93
CA LEU A 147 -12.56 -10.02 -4.19
C LEU A 147 -13.72 -9.07 -4.54
N ASN A 148 -14.83 -9.56 -5.11
CA ASN A 148 -16.07 -8.79 -5.29
C ASN A 148 -16.74 -8.48 -3.96
N HIS A 149 -16.80 -9.46 -3.05
CA HIS A 149 -17.34 -9.26 -1.71
C HIS A 149 -16.54 -8.21 -0.94
N LEU A 150 -15.21 -8.34 -0.93
CA LEU A 150 -14.32 -7.41 -0.21
C LEU A 150 -14.45 -5.97 -0.71
N VAL A 151 -14.39 -5.73 -2.03
CA VAL A 151 -14.53 -4.34 -2.53
C VAL A 151 -15.93 -3.75 -2.35
N GLY A 152 -16.95 -4.61 -2.31
CA GLY A 152 -18.34 -4.20 -2.12
C GLY A 152 -18.66 -3.84 -0.66
N HIS A 153 -17.91 -4.38 0.29
CA HIS A 153 -18.16 -4.25 1.71
C HIS A 153 -17.82 -2.84 2.24
N SER A 154 -18.65 -2.32 3.14
CA SER A 154 -18.57 -0.95 3.68
C SER A 154 -17.20 -0.63 4.29
N ALA A 155 -16.69 -1.52 5.14
CA ALA A 155 -15.42 -1.34 5.83
C ALA A 155 -14.24 -1.12 4.84
N PHE A 156 -14.12 -1.93 3.79
CA PHE A 156 -13.06 -1.76 2.79
C PHE A 156 -13.26 -0.50 1.94
N ARG A 157 -14.51 -0.15 1.61
CA ARG A 157 -14.83 1.11 0.93
C ARG A 157 -14.44 2.32 1.77
N ARG A 158 -14.63 2.24 3.09
CA ARG A 158 -14.18 3.28 4.02
C ARG A 158 -12.66 3.39 4.04
N MET A 159 -11.94 2.27 4.18
CA MET A 159 -10.47 2.24 4.14
C MET A 159 -9.94 2.88 2.85
N ALA A 160 -10.48 2.48 1.69
CA ALA A 160 -10.07 3.02 0.40
C ALA A 160 -10.34 4.53 0.28
N ARG A 161 -11.48 5.01 0.77
CA ARG A 161 -11.81 6.44 0.81
C ARG A 161 -10.89 7.22 1.73
N TYR A 162 -10.57 6.68 2.89
CA TYR A 162 -9.63 7.32 3.81
C TYR A 162 -8.23 7.41 3.20
N GLN A 163 -7.72 6.30 2.62
CA GLN A 163 -6.45 6.30 1.89
C GLN A 163 -6.46 7.35 0.76
N ASN A 164 -7.55 7.44 0.00
CA ASN A 164 -7.70 8.42 -1.07
C ASN A 164 -7.63 9.86 -0.54
N ALA A 165 -8.36 10.15 0.54
CA ALA A 165 -8.36 11.46 1.18
C ALA A 165 -6.99 11.83 1.76
N ALA A 166 -6.32 10.88 2.42
CA ALA A 166 -4.97 11.07 2.93
C ALA A 166 -3.98 11.36 1.79
N PHE A 167 -4.07 10.65 0.67
CA PHE A 167 -3.22 10.90 -0.48
C PHE A 167 -3.45 12.30 -1.08
N GLY A 168 -4.71 12.73 -1.23
CA GLY A 168 -5.05 14.07 -1.69
C GLY A 168 -4.59 15.18 -0.75
N LEU A 169 -4.66 14.95 0.57
CA LEU A 169 -4.20 15.91 1.58
C LEU A 169 -2.68 16.06 1.59
N TRP A 170 -1.95 14.94 1.58
CA TRP A 170 -0.51 14.93 1.82
C TRP A 170 0.34 15.03 0.55
N ALA A 171 -0.22 14.74 -0.63
CA ALA A 171 0.47 14.83 -1.92
C ALA A 171 -0.44 15.38 -3.04
N PRO A 172 -1.02 16.58 -2.89
CA PRO A 172 -2.09 17.09 -3.77
C PRO A 172 -1.70 17.15 -5.26
N ARG A 173 -0.45 17.53 -5.56
CA ARG A 173 0.04 17.59 -6.96
C ARG A 173 0.13 16.21 -7.61
N VAL A 174 0.48 15.18 -6.84
CA VAL A 174 0.55 13.80 -7.34
C VAL A 174 -0.87 13.23 -7.44
N TYR A 175 -1.72 13.53 -6.46
CA TYR A 175 -3.14 13.17 -6.48
C TYR A 175 -3.85 13.71 -7.72
N GLU A 176 -3.64 14.99 -8.07
CA GLU A 176 -4.24 15.60 -9.26
C GLU A 176 -3.86 14.85 -10.55
N GLU A 177 -2.60 14.44 -10.70
CA GLU A 177 -2.19 13.63 -11.85
C GLU A 177 -2.85 12.24 -11.83
N TYR A 178 -2.97 11.60 -10.67
CA TYR A 178 -3.69 10.33 -10.53
C TYR A 178 -5.17 10.47 -10.90
N GLU A 179 -5.84 11.54 -10.43
CA GLU A 179 -7.23 11.82 -10.74
C GLU A 179 -7.43 12.08 -12.24
N LYS A 180 -6.57 12.89 -12.84
CA LYS A 180 -6.57 13.16 -14.28
C LYS A 180 -6.40 11.89 -15.11
N VAL A 181 -5.41 11.05 -14.78
CA VAL A 181 -5.17 9.78 -15.48
C VAL A 181 -6.35 8.84 -15.27
N HIS A 182 -6.86 8.69 -14.04
CA HIS A 182 -8.02 7.88 -13.71
C HIS A 182 -9.24 8.28 -14.56
N ASN A 183 -9.59 9.57 -14.56
CA ASN A 183 -10.72 10.09 -15.33
C ASN A 183 -10.51 9.85 -16.82
N THR A 184 -9.31 10.12 -17.34
CA THR A 184 -8.99 9.93 -18.75
C THR A 184 -9.20 8.47 -19.18
N ILE A 185 -8.67 7.49 -18.43
CA ILE A 185 -8.81 6.08 -18.83
C ILE A 185 -10.26 5.60 -18.72
N HIS A 186 -11.01 6.02 -17.70
CA HIS A 186 -12.39 5.61 -17.49
C HIS A 186 -13.38 6.31 -18.44
N SER A 187 -13.06 7.49 -18.97
CA SER A 187 -13.86 8.13 -20.03
C SER A 187 -13.65 7.50 -21.42
N ASN A 188 -12.52 6.82 -21.64
CA ASN A 188 -12.17 6.26 -22.94
C ASN A 188 -12.34 4.73 -23.02
N LEU A 189 -12.40 4.03 -21.89
CA LEU A 189 -12.38 2.57 -21.82
C LEU A 189 -13.37 2.05 -20.77
N GLU A 190 -14.01 0.92 -21.08
CA GLU A 190 -14.81 0.17 -20.10
C GLU A 190 -13.89 -0.64 -19.18
N LEU A 191 -13.61 -0.08 -18.01
CA LEU A 191 -12.69 -0.66 -17.02
C LEU A 191 -13.40 -0.95 -15.69
N PRO A 192 -13.02 -2.02 -14.98
CA PRO A 192 -13.59 -2.30 -13.67
C PRO A 192 -13.22 -1.20 -12.67
N VAL A 193 -14.20 -0.78 -11.87
CA VAL A 193 -14.00 0.12 -10.74
C VAL A 193 -13.89 -0.72 -9.47
N ASN A 194 -12.83 -0.50 -8.68
CA ASN A 194 -12.68 -1.14 -7.38
C ASN A 194 -13.54 -0.45 -6.32
N PHE A 195 -13.25 0.83 -6.08
CA PHE A 195 -13.91 1.64 -5.07
C PHE A 195 -14.39 2.95 -5.71
N PRO A 196 -15.72 3.18 -5.84
CA PRO A 196 -16.22 4.41 -6.45
C PRO A 196 -15.74 5.66 -5.70
N GLY A 197 -15.19 6.63 -6.43
CA GLY A 197 -14.65 7.88 -5.90
C GLY A 197 -13.22 7.79 -5.37
N VAL A 198 -12.47 6.74 -5.72
CA VAL A 198 -11.05 6.55 -5.36
C VAL A 198 -10.19 6.51 -6.63
N VAL A 199 -9.09 7.26 -6.63
CA VAL A 199 -8.24 7.44 -7.84
C VAL A 199 -7.42 6.19 -8.19
N PHE A 200 -7.19 5.29 -7.23
CA PHE A 200 -6.42 4.07 -7.44
C PHE A 200 -7.19 3.04 -8.27
N THR A 201 -6.59 2.65 -9.40
CA THR A 201 -7.18 1.70 -10.36
C THR A 201 -6.98 0.23 -9.98
N ALA A 202 -6.09 -0.05 -9.02
CA ALA A 202 -5.80 -1.39 -8.53
C ALA A 202 -5.77 -1.43 -6.99
N ALA A 203 -6.13 -2.58 -6.43
CA ALA A 203 -6.04 -2.88 -5.01
C ALA A 203 -5.39 -4.25 -4.80
N ALA A 204 -4.56 -4.35 -3.77
CA ALA A 204 -3.90 -5.59 -3.36
C ALA A 204 -4.51 -6.07 -2.04
N PHE A 205 -4.89 -7.33 -1.98
CA PHE A 205 -5.42 -8.01 -0.80
C PHE A 205 -4.42 -9.07 -0.36
N ASN A 206 -3.78 -8.85 0.80
CA ASN A 206 -2.83 -9.78 1.40
C ASN A 206 -3.56 -10.60 2.49
N PHE A 207 -3.59 -11.92 2.34
CA PHE A 207 -4.25 -12.85 3.26
C PHE A 207 -3.21 -13.47 4.20
N GLY A 208 -2.49 -12.63 4.96
CA GLY A 208 -1.41 -13.02 5.86
C GLY A 208 -1.65 -12.67 7.31
#